data_AF-A0A1F5RIZ8-F1
#
_entry.id   AF-A0A1F5RIZ8-F1
#
_cell.length_a   1.000
_cell.length_b   1.000
_cell.length_c   1.000
_cell.angle_alpha   90.00
_cell.angle_beta   90.00
_cell.angle_gamma   90.00
#
_symmetry.space_group_name_H-M   'P 1'
#
loop_
_entity.id
_entity.type
_entity.pdbx_description
1 polymer ?
#
loop_
_entity_poly.entity_id
_entity_poly.type
_entity_poly.pdbx_seq_one_letter_code
_entity_poly.pdbx_strand_id
1 'polypeptide(L)'
;MSPVRSSPRRAASRALAPALVLLALAQLSCAAGNLSPAPVTMPAARAALRPEYRIFYDALQDQGDWVLIEPYGYLFRPDVNFVAWRPYADGFWAPSDAYGWVWVSAEPFGWATYHYGDWLYDRFQGWLWMPGLDWGPAWVSWEANDQYVGWAPLMARSPAPGTVPGGLYNFVPLQQLPNADLAGHIVTAAQVPIDAGALRRVENLTQRDGVKFDRGPSIDLVERAAGPLTRTRIEDLLAPGAPAAAPGSGRLATPGRAAGEAPVADEVAATRRAAAEAARAARAIVERGGTAPARLPVVRPIGVPAAGGKPAPRPARRAPDQGQVAPADSSR
;
A
#
# COMPACT_ATOMS: atom_id res chain seq x y z
N MET A 1 47.41 -49.55 73.29
CA MET A 1 46.51 -48.40 73.12
C MET A 1 46.29 -48.14 71.64
N SER A 2 45.03 -47.87 71.29
CA SER A 2 44.37 -47.86 69.98
C SER A 2 44.76 -46.66 69.06
N PRO A 3 44.08 -46.40 67.91
CA PRO A 3 44.60 -46.63 66.55
C PRO A 3 44.43 -45.39 65.61
N VAL A 4 44.41 -45.65 64.29
CA VAL A 4 43.79 -44.87 63.19
C VAL A 4 44.75 -44.04 62.32
N ARG A 5 44.91 -44.45 61.04
CA ARG A 5 44.31 -43.73 59.89
C ARG A 5 44.42 -44.51 58.56
N SER A 6 43.23 -44.83 58.04
CA SER A 6 42.77 -44.77 56.63
C SER A 6 43.61 -45.39 55.49
N SER A 7 43.08 -46.48 54.93
CA SER A 7 43.10 -46.79 53.47
C SER A 7 41.93 -46.06 52.76
N PRO A 8 41.79 -45.99 51.40
CA PRO A 8 42.41 -46.87 50.39
C PRO A 8 42.89 -46.22 49.07
N ARG A 9 43.64 -47.03 48.31
CA ARG A 9 43.97 -46.86 46.88
C ARG A 9 42.79 -47.28 45.98
N ARG A 10 42.74 -46.66 44.80
CA ARG A 10 41.79 -46.87 43.69
C ARG A 10 41.71 -48.33 43.20
N ALA A 11 40.52 -48.77 42.79
CA ALA A 11 40.33 -49.54 41.54
C ALA A 11 38.84 -49.69 41.17
N ALA A 12 38.54 -49.19 39.97
CA ALA A 12 37.41 -49.40 39.06
C ALA A 12 36.30 -50.42 39.43
N SER A 13 35.09 -49.91 39.59
CA SER A 13 33.84 -50.63 39.33
C SER A 13 33.22 -50.16 38.01
N ARG A 14 32.99 -51.13 37.11
CA ARG A 14 32.16 -51.00 35.91
C ARG A 14 30.75 -50.59 36.31
N ALA A 15 30.23 -49.52 35.73
CA ALA A 15 28.78 -49.27 35.67
C ALA A 15 28.42 -48.92 34.22
N LEU A 16 27.85 -49.91 33.54
CA LEU A 16 27.02 -49.71 32.36
C LEU A 16 25.79 -48.86 32.76
N ALA A 17 25.30 -48.06 31.81
CA ALA A 17 24.03 -47.33 31.78
C ALA A 17 23.96 -46.08 32.69
N PRO A 18 24.06 -44.87 32.08
CA PRO A 18 22.83 -44.18 31.69
C PRO A 18 22.98 -43.39 30.37
N ALA A 19 23.41 -44.04 29.29
CA ALA A 19 23.51 -43.36 27.98
C ALA A 19 22.22 -43.44 27.14
N LEU A 20 21.21 -44.19 27.57
CA LEU A 20 19.99 -44.44 26.77
C LEU A 20 18.72 -43.71 27.22
N VAL A 21 18.76 -42.95 28.32
CA VAL A 21 17.59 -42.14 28.76
C VAL A 21 17.69 -40.68 28.30
N LEU A 22 18.88 -40.18 27.99
CA LEU A 22 19.06 -38.81 27.47
C LEU A 22 18.83 -38.66 25.96
N LEU A 23 18.74 -39.77 25.20
CA LEU A 23 18.46 -39.70 23.76
C LEU A 23 16.96 -39.68 23.43
N ALA A 24 16.09 -40.00 24.41
CA ALA A 24 14.63 -40.01 24.22
C ALA A 24 13.95 -38.67 24.52
N LEU A 25 14.63 -37.71 25.17
CA LEU A 25 14.08 -36.38 25.48
C LEU A 25 14.53 -35.27 24.51
N ALA A 26 15.47 -35.55 23.59
CA ALA A 26 15.88 -34.60 22.56
C ALA A 26 14.96 -34.61 21.31
N GLN A 27 13.97 -35.51 21.25
CA GLN A 27 13.04 -35.64 20.13
C GLN A 27 11.70 -34.91 20.36
N LEU A 28 11.47 -34.29 21.52
CA LEU A 28 10.25 -33.50 21.80
C LEU A 28 10.41 -32.00 21.55
N SER A 29 11.59 -31.55 21.12
CA SER A 29 11.89 -30.14 20.90
C SER A 29 12.09 -29.86 19.40
N CYS A 30 11.00 -29.84 18.63
CA CYS A 30 10.88 -29.16 17.32
C CYS A 30 9.48 -29.37 16.73
N ALA A 31 8.44 -29.07 17.50
CA ALA A 31 7.10 -28.84 16.95
C ALA A 31 6.54 -27.49 17.43
N ALA A 32 7.43 -26.51 17.67
CA ALA A 32 7.09 -25.12 17.41
C ALA A 32 7.30 -24.89 15.90
N GLY A 33 6.47 -25.55 15.09
CA GLY A 33 6.36 -25.18 13.69
C GLY A 33 6.03 -23.70 13.66
N ASN A 34 6.79 -22.93 12.88
CA ASN A 34 6.50 -21.55 12.58
C ASN A 34 5.01 -21.44 12.19
N LEU A 35 4.18 -21.04 13.16
CA LEU A 35 2.84 -20.52 12.90
C LEU A 35 3.04 -19.14 12.28
N SER A 36 3.63 -19.07 11.09
CA SER A 36 3.26 -17.98 10.20
C SER A 36 1.76 -18.16 9.98
N PRO A 37 0.91 -17.18 10.36
CA PRO A 37 -0.47 -17.22 9.91
C PRO A 37 -0.42 -17.43 8.40
N ALA A 38 -1.17 -18.41 7.89
CA ALA A 38 -1.30 -18.58 6.46
C ALA A 38 -1.69 -17.20 5.89
N PRO A 39 -1.08 -16.75 4.78
CA PRO A 39 -1.56 -15.55 4.13
C PRO A 39 -3.06 -15.76 3.95
N VAL A 40 -3.86 -14.82 4.46
CA VAL A 40 -5.31 -14.89 4.29
C VAL A 40 -5.54 -14.60 2.81
N THR A 41 -5.34 -15.63 1.99
CA THR A 41 -5.73 -15.61 0.60
C THR A 41 -7.25 -15.51 0.64
N MET A 42 -7.79 -14.52 -0.04
CA MET A 42 -9.19 -14.12 0.08
C MET A 42 -10.07 -14.55 -1.10
N PRO A 43 -10.11 -15.83 -1.55
CA PRO A 43 -10.94 -16.22 -2.69
C PRO A 43 -12.43 -15.86 -2.53
N ALA A 44 -13.01 -16.09 -1.35
CA ALA A 44 -14.46 -15.93 -1.14
C ALA A 44 -14.89 -14.46 -1.07
N ALA A 45 -14.19 -13.63 -0.30
CA ALA A 45 -14.48 -12.19 -0.21
C ALA A 45 -14.19 -11.46 -1.54
N ARG A 46 -13.15 -11.89 -2.28
CA ARG A 46 -12.81 -11.35 -3.61
C ARG A 46 -13.95 -11.50 -4.62
N ALA A 47 -14.68 -12.60 -4.59
CA ALA A 47 -15.80 -12.85 -5.50
C ALA A 47 -16.96 -11.85 -5.32
N ALA A 48 -17.17 -11.37 -4.09
CA ALA A 48 -18.21 -10.40 -3.75
C ALA A 48 -17.82 -8.95 -4.06
N LEU A 49 -16.54 -8.65 -4.29
CA LEU A 49 -16.08 -7.31 -4.62
C LEU A 49 -16.53 -6.90 -6.03
N ARG A 50 -16.88 -5.61 -6.15
CA ARG A 50 -17.02 -4.93 -7.43
C ARG A 50 -15.74 -5.09 -8.27
N PRO A 51 -15.84 -5.30 -9.59
CA PRO A 51 -14.68 -5.54 -10.45
C PRO A 51 -13.58 -4.49 -10.31
N GLU A 52 -13.98 -3.21 -10.22
CA GLU A 52 -13.06 -2.07 -10.14
C GLU A 52 -12.17 -2.09 -8.87
N TYR A 53 -12.61 -2.76 -7.80
CA TYR A 53 -11.82 -2.90 -6.57
C TYR A 53 -10.88 -4.10 -6.58
N ARG A 54 -11.16 -5.13 -7.38
CA ARG A 54 -10.40 -6.40 -7.37
C ARG A 54 -8.93 -6.19 -7.69
N ILE A 55 -8.63 -5.23 -8.56
CA ILE A 55 -7.24 -4.89 -8.92
C ILE A 55 -6.39 -4.55 -7.70
N PHE A 56 -6.93 -3.88 -6.67
CA PHE A 56 -6.18 -3.57 -5.46
C PHE A 56 -5.88 -4.83 -4.64
N TYR A 57 -6.89 -5.68 -4.42
CA TYR A 57 -6.72 -6.95 -3.69
C TYR A 57 -5.71 -7.85 -4.37
N ASP A 58 -5.80 -7.92 -5.70
CA ASP A 58 -4.97 -8.80 -6.49
C ASP A 58 -3.55 -8.25 -6.62
N ALA A 59 -3.37 -6.96 -6.91
CA ALA A 59 -2.05 -6.38 -7.09
C ALA A 59 -1.26 -6.26 -5.78
N LEU A 60 -1.94 -6.11 -4.63
CA LEU A 60 -1.30 -5.90 -3.32
C LEU A 60 -1.14 -7.18 -2.48
N GLN A 61 -1.63 -8.33 -2.94
CA GLN A 61 -1.62 -9.59 -2.17
C GLN A 61 -0.23 -10.02 -1.65
N ASP A 62 0.86 -9.61 -2.33
CA ASP A 62 2.23 -9.97 -2.00
C ASP A 62 2.97 -8.84 -1.25
N GLN A 63 2.23 -7.80 -0.79
CA GLN A 63 2.78 -6.57 -0.19
C GLN A 63 2.24 -6.31 1.23
N GLY A 64 1.42 -7.22 1.76
CA GLY A 64 0.75 -7.08 3.05
C GLY A 64 -0.46 -8.00 3.18
N ASP A 65 -1.22 -7.80 4.25
CA ASP A 65 -2.39 -8.61 4.61
C ASP A 65 -3.70 -7.85 4.40
N TRP A 66 -4.79 -8.57 4.14
CA TRP A 66 -6.14 -8.00 4.18
C TRP A 66 -6.83 -8.39 5.48
N VAL A 67 -7.14 -7.39 6.31
CA VAL A 67 -7.72 -7.56 7.65
C VAL A 67 -9.15 -7.06 7.66
N LEU A 68 -10.08 -7.87 8.18
CA LEU A 68 -11.47 -7.47 8.37
C LEU A 68 -11.59 -6.57 9.61
N ILE A 69 -11.96 -5.31 9.41
CA ILE A 69 -12.25 -4.35 10.47
C ILE A 69 -13.69 -3.88 10.32
N GLU A 70 -14.56 -4.25 11.26
CA GLU A 70 -15.93 -3.76 11.26
C GLU A 70 -16.00 -2.32 11.80
N PRO A 71 -16.87 -1.45 11.25
CA PRO A 71 -17.81 -1.71 10.16
C PRO A 71 -17.23 -1.48 8.74
N TYR A 72 -15.94 -1.24 8.61
CA TYR A 72 -15.30 -0.79 7.36
C TYR A 72 -15.05 -1.89 6.32
N GLY A 73 -15.09 -3.16 6.71
CA GLY A 73 -14.80 -4.29 5.83
C GLY A 73 -13.31 -4.62 5.79
N TYR A 74 -12.82 -5.11 4.66
CA TYR A 74 -11.43 -5.53 4.51
C TYR A 74 -10.51 -4.36 4.18
N LEU A 75 -9.57 -4.08 5.07
CA LEU A 75 -8.53 -3.07 4.93
C LEU A 75 -7.18 -3.74 4.70
N PHE A 76 -6.33 -3.11 3.91
CA PHE A 76 -4.98 -3.58 3.64
C PHE A 76 -4.04 -3.11 4.73
N ARG A 77 -3.28 -4.02 5.31
CA ARG A 77 -2.19 -3.77 6.25
C ARG A 77 -0.87 -4.05 5.52
N PRO A 78 -0.08 -3.02 5.18
CA PRO A 78 1.21 -3.23 4.51
C PRO A 78 2.16 -4.10 5.35
N ASP A 79 3.01 -4.89 4.69
CA ASP A 79 4.10 -5.62 5.34
C ASP A 79 5.27 -4.68 5.62
N VAL A 80 5.18 -3.97 6.74
CA VAL A 80 6.13 -2.94 7.18
C VAL A 80 6.33 -3.02 8.69
N ASN A 81 7.37 -2.35 9.21
CA ASN A 81 7.53 -2.19 10.65
C ASN A 81 6.46 -1.23 11.20
N PHE A 82 5.31 -1.77 11.63
CA PHE A 82 4.14 -0.98 12.05
C PHE A 82 4.40 0.01 13.20
N VAL A 83 5.49 -0.14 13.98
CA VAL A 83 5.85 0.76 15.08
C VAL A 83 6.56 2.02 14.57
N ALA A 84 7.48 1.85 13.63
CA ALA A 84 8.32 2.94 13.11
C ALA A 84 7.76 3.55 11.82
N TRP A 85 7.05 2.75 11.04
CA TRP A 85 6.53 3.11 9.74
C TRP A 85 5.25 3.93 9.84
N ARG A 86 5.09 4.84 8.87
CA ARG A 86 3.90 5.65 8.73
C ARG A 86 3.67 5.97 7.24
N PRO A 87 2.41 6.15 6.80
CA PRO A 87 2.08 6.63 5.48
C PRO A 87 2.79 7.95 5.14
N TYR A 88 3.11 8.13 3.87
CA TYR A 88 3.72 9.36 3.35
C TYR A 88 5.04 9.74 4.03
N ALA A 89 5.88 8.76 4.38
CA ALA A 89 7.23 9.02 4.92
C ALA A 89 8.36 8.46 4.04
N ASP A 90 8.14 7.37 3.30
CA ASP A 90 9.13 6.80 2.39
C ASP A 90 8.84 7.22 0.93
N GLY A 91 9.44 8.34 0.54
CA GLY A 91 9.18 9.01 -0.73
C GLY A 91 9.40 10.51 -0.64
N PHE A 92 8.83 11.24 -1.58
CA PHE A 92 8.97 12.70 -1.64
C PHE A 92 7.76 13.38 -2.30
N TRP A 93 7.67 14.69 -2.13
CA TRP A 93 6.63 15.52 -2.75
C TRP A 93 7.13 16.14 -4.06
N ALA A 94 6.45 15.87 -5.15
CA ALA A 94 6.71 16.47 -6.45
C ALA A 94 5.77 17.67 -6.70
N PRO A 95 6.29 18.89 -6.92
CA PRO A 95 5.45 20.05 -7.22
C PRO A 95 4.92 19.95 -8.65
N SER A 96 3.62 20.11 -8.84
CA SER A 96 2.94 20.02 -10.13
C SER A 96 1.96 21.16 -10.32
N ASP A 97 1.99 21.80 -11.49
CA ASP A 97 1.02 22.87 -11.80
C ASP A 97 -0.41 22.33 -11.91
N ALA A 98 -0.57 21.08 -12.35
CA ALA A 98 -1.89 20.46 -12.48
C ALA A 98 -2.48 20.04 -11.12
N TYR A 99 -1.65 19.58 -10.18
CA TYR A 99 -2.11 18.87 -8.98
C TYR A 99 -1.65 19.48 -7.64
N GLY A 100 -0.78 20.49 -7.63
CA GLY A 100 -0.11 20.93 -6.41
C GLY A 100 0.99 19.95 -6.03
N TRP A 101 1.04 19.52 -4.77
CA TRP A 101 2.01 18.53 -4.31
C TRP A 101 1.52 17.10 -4.53
N VAL A 102 2.26 16.33 -5.31
CA VAL A 102 1.98 14.91 -5.60
C VAL A 102 2.93 14.04 -4.80
N TRP A 103 2.39 13.08 -4.05
CA TRP A 103 3.25 12.13 -3.34
C TRP A 103 3.85 11.12 -4.31
N VAL A 104 5.15 10.88 -4.19
CA VAL A 104 5.89 9.91 -5.01
C VAL A 104 6.55 8.93 -4.06
N SER A 105 5.97 7.74 -3.95
CA SER A 105 6.41 6.73 -2.99
C SER A 105 7.53 5.87 -3.53
N ALA A 106 8.47 5.55 -2.65
CA ALA A 106 9.49 4.53 -2.84
C ALA A 106 8.94 3.11 -2.59
N GLU A 107 7.66 2.94 -2.30
CA GLU A 107 7.06 1.68 -1.89
C GLU A 107 6.21 1.08 -3.02
N PRO A 108 6.35 -0.22 -3.29
CA PRO A 108 5.65 -0.90 -4.39
C PRO A 108 4.12 -0.94 -4.22
N PHE A 109 3.59 -0.74 -3.01
CA PHE A 109 2.15 -0.61 -2.78
C PHE A 109 1.65 0.84 -2.88
N GLY A 110 2.57 1.83 -2.89
CA GLY A 110 2.24 3.25 -2.77
C GLY A 110 1.43 3.81 -3.93
N TRP A 111 1.52 3.20 -5.11
CA TRP A 111 0.69 3.58 -6.25
C TRP A 111 -0.82 3.49 -5.95
N ALA A 112 -1.20 2.50 -5.13
CA ALA A 112 -2.59 2.31 -4.71
C ALA A 112 -2.83 3.13 -3.46
N THR A 113 -2.04 2.87 -2.42
CA THR A 113 -2.41 3.27 -1.06
C THR A 113 -2.30 4.76 -0.78
N TYR A 114 -1.54 5.51 -1.61
CA TYR A 114 -1.42 6.97 -1.48
C TYR A 114 -2.26 7.75 -2.46
N HIS A 115 -2.78 7.09 -3.51
CA HIS A 115 -3.54 7.76 -4.56
C HIS A 115 -5.00 7.34 -4.64
N TYR A 116 -5.37 6.18 -4.10
CA TYR A 116 -6.72 5.64 -4.14
C TYR A 116 -7.20 5.37 -2.73
N GLY A 117 -8.18 6.11 -2.21
CA GLY A 117 -8.76 5.83 -0.88
C GLY A 117 -7.98 6.42 0.30
N ASP A 118 -8.20 5.84 1.48
CA ASP A 118 -7.97 6.53 2.76
C ASP A 118 -7.22 5.65 3.76
N TRP A 119 -6.56 6.27 4.72
CA TRP A 119 -5.89 5.55 5.80
C TRP A 119 -6.71 5.63 7.10
N LEU A 120 -6.71 4.53 7.83
CA LEU A 120 -7.19 4.39 9.20
C LEU A 120 -5.99 4.03 10.09
N TYR A 121 -5.91 4.63 11.27
CA TYR A 121 -4.96 4.20 12.28
C TYR A 121 -5.69 3.44 13.39
N ASP A 122 -5.31 2.19 13.60
CA ASP A 122 -5.74 1.37 14.72
C ASP A 122 -4.57 1.15 15.68
N ARG A 123 -4.80 1.30 16.99
CA ARG A 123 -3.72 1.24 17.98
C ARG A 123 -3.06 -0.13 18.13
N PHE A 124 -3.71 -1.20 17.67
CA PHE A 124 -3.22 -2.57 17.78
C PHE A 124 -2.73 -3.14 16.45
N GLN A 125 -3.32 -2.69 15.34
CA GLN A 125 -3.00 -3.14 13.98
C GLN A 125 -2.08 -2.16 13.24
N GLY A 126 -1.88 -0.96 13.76
CA GLY A 126 -1.15 0.12 13.11
C GLY A 126 -1.98 0.78 12.00
N TRP A 127 -1.29 1.19 10.94
CA TRP A 127 -1.91 1.83 9.78
C TRP A 127 -2.55 0.80 8.84
N LEU A 128 -3.81 1.07 8.51
CA LEU A 128 -4.65 0.24 7.66
C LEU A 128 -5.21 1.09 6.52
N TRP A 129 -5.07 0.63 5.29
CA TRP A 129 -5.56 1.33 4.11
C TRP A 129 -6.92 0.79 3.66
N MET A 130 -7.83 1.72 3.38
CA MET A 130 -9.15 1.45 2.87
C MET A 130 -9.24 1.84 1.39
N PRO A 131 -9.50 0.87 0.48
CA PRO A 131 -9.57 1.13 -0.96
C PRO A 131 -10.60 2.20 -1.33
N GLY A 132 -10.22 3.08 -2.26
CA GLY A 132 -11.10 4.02 -2.97
C GLY A 132 -10.91 3.89 -4.47
N LEU A 133 -11.81 4.47 -5.27
CA LEU A 133 -11.69 4.49 -6.74
C LEU A 133 -11.21 5.83 -7.29
N ASP A 134 -11.38 6.91 -6.51
CA ASP A 134 -10.96 8.24 -6.92
C ASP A 134 -9.44 8.35 -6.81
N TRP A 135 -8.78 8.69 -7.91
CA TRP A 135 -7.37 9.01 -7.92
C TRP A 135 -7.15 10.46 -7.45
N GLY A 136 -6.25 10.64 -6.49
CA GLY A 136 -5.78 11.95 -6.04
C GLY A 136 -4.25 12.03 -6.00
N PRO A 137 -3.66 13.24 -5.99
CA PRO A 137 -2.22 13.40 -5.87
C PRO A 137 -1.68 12.97 -4.50
N ALA A 138 -2.53 13.11 -3.46
CA ALA A 138 -2.40 12.52 -2.14
C ALA A 138 -3.72 12.74 -1.38
N TRP A 139 -3.98 11.90 -0.38
CA TRP A 139 -5.13 12.04 0.53
C TRP A 139 -4.63 12.41 1.92
N VAL A 140 -4.24 13.68 2.08
CA VAL A 140 -3.62 14.21 3.32
C VAL A 140 -4.23 15.54 3.75
N SER A 141 -4.24 15.77 5.06
CA SER A 141 -4.42 17.07 5.68
C SER A 141 -3.07 17.77 5.70
N TRP A 142 -3.05 19.02 5.27
CA TRP A 142 -1.86 19.87 5.28
C TRP A 142 -1.95 20.92 6.39
N GLU A 143 -0.85 21.10 7.10
CA GLU A 143 -0.62 22.23 8.01
C GLU A 143 0.67 22.93 7.62
N ALA A 144 0.70 24.26 7.68
CA ALA A 144 1.91 25.01 7.38
C ALA A 144 1.96 26.35 8.11
N ASN A 145 3.17 26.87 8.22
CA ASN A 145 3.49 28.27 8.47
C ASN A 145 4.71 28.64 7.60
N ASP A 146 5.36 29.77 7.87
CA ASP A 146 6.50 30.22 7.06
C ASP A 146 7.81 29.44 7.30
N GLN A 147 7.84 28.54 8.30
CA GLN A 147 9.04 27.81 8.72
C GLN A 147 8.90 26.29 8.60
N TYR A 148 7.70 25.75 8.78
CA TYR A 148 7.41 24.33 8.76
C TYR A 148 6.16 24.04 7.93
N VAL A 149 6.16 22.84 7.35
CA VAL A 149 4.99 22.23 6.73
C VAL A 149 4.86 20.84 7.29
N GLY A 150 3.62 20.42 7.52
CA GLY A 150 3.30 19.05 7.83
C GLY A 150 2.13 18.51 7.06
N TRP A 151 2.10 17.20 6.97
CA TRP A 151 1.02 16.45 6.36
C TRP A 151 0.69 15.23 7.21
N ALA A 152 -0.57 14.82 7.15
CA ALA A 152 -1.01 13.57 7.74
C ALA A 152 -2.11 12.95 6.89
N PRO A 153 -2.22 11.61 6.83
CA PRO A 153 -3.28 10.96 6.06
C PRO A 153 -4.67 11.45 6.45
N LEU A 154 -5.56 11.61 5.48
CA LEU A 154 -6.97 11.84 5.73
C LEU A 154 -7.71 10.52 5.93
N MET A 155 -8.76 10.60 6.73
CA MET A 155 -9.79 9.58 6.81
C MET A 155 -11.14 10.15 6.38
N ALA A 156 -11.44 10.12 5.07
CA ALA A 156 -12.68 10.69 4.54
C ALA A 156 -13.92 9.83 4.88
N ARG A 157 -13.76 8.51 5.06
CA ARG A 157 -14.86 7.56 5.34
C ARG A 157 -15.01 7.16 6.83
N SER A 158 -14.46 7.97 7.74
CA SER A 158 -14.65 7.84 9.19
C SER A 158 -16.00 8.41 9.64
N PRO A 159 -16.57 7.99 10.79
CA PRO A 159 -17.61 8.73 11.49
C PRO A 159 -17.27 10.21 11.77
N ALA A 160 -15.98 10.56 11.75
CA ALA A 160 -15.50 11.94 11.76
C ALA A 160 -14.70 12.23 10.47
N PRO A 161 -15.37 12.46 9.33
CA PRO A 161 -14.70 12.76 8.06
C PRO A 161 -13.76 13.95 8.17
N GLY A 162 -12.57 13.84 7.56
CA GLY A 162 -11.58 14.93 7.57
C GLY A 162 -10.74 15.00 8.85
N THR A 163 -10.87 14.01 9.75
CA THR A 163 -9.94 13.85 10.86
C THR A 163 -8.63 13.22 10.40
N VAL A 164 -7.54 13.62 11.06
CA VAL A 164 -6.22 13.02 10.90
C VAL A 164 -6.12 11.81 11.84
N PRO A 165 -5.95 10.58 11.33
CA PRO A 165 -5.82 9.40 12.17
C PRO A 165 -4.61 9.53 13.10
N GLY A 166 -4.87 9.42 14.40
CA GLY A 166 -3.84 9.45 15.44
C GLY A 166 -3.13 10.80 15.65
N GLY A 167 -3.51 11.88 14.96
CA GLY A 167 -2.77 13.16 15.02
C GLY A 167 -1.32 13.04 14.54
N LEU A 168 -1.00 12.00 13.78
CA LEU A 168 0.35 11.62 13.39
C LEU A 168 0.80 12.39 12.14
N TYR A 169 1.04 13.68 12.33
CA TYR A 169 1.66 14.51 11.30
C TYR A 169 3.14 14.16 11.13
N ASN A 170 3.55 14.18 9.86
CA ASN A 170 4.93 14.35 9.46
C ASN A 170 5.18 15.85 9.29
N PHE A 171 6.25 16.37 9.87
CA PHE A 171 6.67 17.75 9.66
C PHE A 171 8.06 17.80 9.06
N VAL A 172 8.33 18.82 8.26
CA VAL A 172 9.67 19.18 7.80
C VAL A 172 9.79 20.71 7.82
N PRO A 173 11.01 21.26 7.93
CA PRO A 173 11.21 22.67 7.61
C PRO A 173 10.70 22.96 6.20
N LEU A 174 10.03 24.10 6.00
CA LEU A 174 9.32 24.43 4.75
C LEU A 174 10.24 24.31 3.53
N GLN A 175 11.51 24.72 3.66
CA GLN A 175 12.49 24.62 2.58
C GLN A 175 12.88 23.19 2.19
N GLN A 176 12.60 22.20 3.03
CA GLN A 176 12.92 20.78 2.79
C GLN A 176 11.80 20.04 2.06
N LEU A 177 10.58 20.61 1.97
CA LEU A 177 9.44 19.95 1.32
C LEU A 177 9.73 19.44 -0.10
N PRO A 178 10.47 20.17 -0.97
CA PRO A 178 10.74 19.71 -2.34
C PRO A 178 11.84 18.65 -2.45
N ASN A 179 12.54 18.35 -1.34
CA ASN A 179 13.71 17.47 -1.37
C ASN A 179 13.29 16.00 -1.45
N ALA A 180 14.02 15.25 -2.27
CA ALA A 180 13.79 13.84 -2.53
C ALA A 180 14.17 12.95 -1.34
N ASP A 181 15.17 13.33 -0.56
CA ASP A 181 15.63 12.66 0.67
C ASP A 181 14.77 13.03 1.90
N LEU A 182 13.49 13.35 1.67
CA LEU A 182 12.55 13.92 2.64
C LEU A 182 12.52 13.17 3.97
N ALA A 183 12.60 11.83 3.94
CA ALA A 183 12.58 10.97 5.12
C ALA A 183 13.61 11.35 6.18
N GLY A 184 14.80 11.81 5.78
CA GLY A 184 15.86 12.25 6.68
C GLY A 184 15.57 13.57 7.41
N HIS A 185 14.57 14.32 6.94
CA HIS A 185 14.18 15.64 7.47
C HIS A 185 12.86 15.61 8.25
N ILE A 186 12.17 14.45 8.27
CA ILE A 186 10.89 14.32 8.97
C ILE A 186 11.09 14.41 10.48
N VAL A 187 10.33 15.31 11.09
CA VAL A 187 10.21 15.49 12.53
C VAL A 187 8.76 15.28 12.98
N THR A 188 8.59 14.98 14.25
CA THR A 188 7.28 14.88 14.90
C THR A 188 6.79 16.25 15.36
N ALA A 189 5.49 16.37 15.67
CA ALA A 189 4.91 17.60 16.23
C ALA A 189 5.67 18.11 17.48
N ALA A 190 6.13 17.20 18.34
CA ALA A 190 6.87 17.55 19.55
C ALA A 190 8.28 18.11 19.30
N GLN A 191 8.82 17.88 18.10
CA GLN A 191 10.12 18.36 17.67
C GLN A 191 10.05 19.67 16.88
N VAL A 192 8.85 20.12 16.50
CA VAL A 192 8.65 21.45 15.91
C VAL A 192 8.84 22.50 17.03
N PRO A 193 9.76 23.47 16.86
CA PRO A 193 10.01 24.49 17.89
C PRO A 193 8.75 25.31 18.20
N ILE A 194 8.51 25.60 19.49
CA ILE A 194 7.34 26.40 19.92
C ILE A 194 7.40 27.82 19.32
N ASP A 195 8.60 28.35 19.16
CA ASP A 195 8.88 29.65 18.55
C ASP A 195 8.75 29.66 17.02
N ALA A 196 8.53 28.50 16.38
CA ALA A 196 8.27 28.41 14.94
C ALA A 196 6.93 29.06 14.53
N GLY A 197 6.12 29.50 15.49
CA GLY A 197 4.80 30.08 15.28
C GLY A 197 3.71 29.03 15.07
N ALA A 198 2.46 29.49 15.10
CA ALA A 198 1.30 28.61 14.97
C ALA A 198 1.20 28.00 13.56
N LEU A 199 1.27 26.68 13.46
CA LEU A 199 0.91 25.92 12.28
C LEU A 199 -0.60 26.08 12.01
N ARG A 200 -0.95 26.31 10.75
CA ARG A 200 -2.35 26.49 10.33
C ARG A 200 -2.71 25.46 9.27
N ARG A 201 -3.95 24.95 9.33
CA ARG A 201 -4.51 24.14 8.26
C ARG A 201 -4.40 24.89 6.94
N VAL A 202 -3.82 24.26 5.94
CA VAL A 202 -3.79 24.77 4.57
C VAL A 202 -5.10 24.42 3.88
N GLU A 203 -5.83 25.39 3.33
CA GLU A 203 -7.08 25.13 2.61
C GLU A 203 -6.93 25.46 1.13
N ASN A 204 -6.11 24.69 0.42
CA ASN A 204 -5.86 24.87 -1.01
C ASN A 204 -6.64 23.85 -1.84
N LEU A 205 -7.96 23.83 -1.65
CA LEU A 205 -8.84 22.85 -2.26
C LEU A 205 -9.04 23.12 -3.75
N THR A 206 -8.97 22.07 -4.55
CA THR A 206 -9.29 22.12 -5.99
C THR A 206 -10.16 20.93 -6.37
N GLN A 207 -10.76 21.00 -7.55
CA GLN A 207 -11.46 19.88 -8.16
C GLN A 207 -10.94 19.64 -9.56
N ARG A 208 -10.57 18.40 -9.85
CA ARG A 208 -10.13 17.97 -11.18
C ARG A 208 -10.71 16.60 -11.49
N ASP A 209 -11.23 16.44 -12.70
CA ASP A 209 -11.81 15.16 -13.16
C ASP A 209 -12.83 14.61 -12.14
N GLY A 210 -13.68 15.48 -11.58
CA GLY A 210 -14.67 15.11 -10.56
C GLY A 210 -14.12 14.93 -9.13
N VAL A 211 -12.80 14.75 -8.95
CA VAL A 211 -12.17 14.52 -7.65
C VAL A 211 -11.80 15.84 -6.96
N LYS A 212 -12.20 16.00 -5.69
CA LYS A 212 -11.77 17.11 -4.85
C LYS A 212 -10.58 16.70 -3.99
N PHE A 213 -9.52 17.50 -3.98
CA PHE A 213 -8.34 17.27 -3.16
C PHE A 213 -7.66 18.58 -2.77
N ASP A 214 -6.82 18.52 -1.75
CA ASP A 214 -6.01 19.64 -1.27
C ASP A 214 -4.66 19.65 -1.99
N ARG A 215 -4.33 20.76 -2.64
CA ARG A 215 -3.08 20.95 -3.38
C ARG A 215 -1.87 21.15 -2.46
N GLY A 216 -2.09 21.29 -1.15
CA GLY A 216 -1.05 21.59 -0.18
C GLY A 216 -0.63 23.06 -0.19
N PRO A 217 0.46 23.43 0.51
CA PRO A 217 0.93 24.82 0.55
C PRO A 217 1.17 25.33 -0.87
N SER A 218 0.84 26.59 -1.12
CA SER A 218 1.06 27.20 -2.43
C SER A 218 2.52 27.03 -2.84
N ILE A 219 2.78 26.63 -4.09
CA ILE A 219 4.15 26.36 -4.52
C ILE A 219 5.02 27.63 -4.41
N ASP A 220 4.45 28.81 -4.65
CA ASP A 220 5.11 30.10 -4.48
C ASP A 220 5.59 30.37 -3.05
N LEU A 221 4.85 29.89 -2.03
CA LEU A 221 5.29 29.97 -0.63
C LEU A 221 6.55 29.14 -0.40
N VAL A 222 6.59 27.94 -0.97
CA VAL A 222 7.73 27.03 -0.83
C VAL A 222 8.91 27.53 -1.67
N GLU A 223 8.68 28.09 -2.86
CA GLU A 223 9.73 28.70 -3.68
C GLU A 223 10.41 29.90 -3.00
N ARG A 224 9.67 30.68 -2.20
CA ARG A 224 10.29 31.74 -1.37
C ARG A 224 11.26 31.18 -0.32
N ALA A 225 11.02 29.98 0.19
CA ALA A 225 11.84 29.35 1.22
C ALA A 225 12.97 28.45 0.66
N ALA A 226 12.68 27.71 -0.40
CA ALA A 226 13.55 26.69 -0.99
C ALA A 226 14.27 27.14 -2.28
N GLY A 227 13.85 28.25 -2.88
CA GLY A 227 14.26 28.67 -4.22
C GLY A 227 13.39 28.07 -5.34
N PRO A 228 13.69 28.40 -6.61
CA PRO A 228 12.88 27.98 -7.75
C PRO A 228 12.73 26.46 -7.87
N LEU A 229 11.51 25.98 -8.16
CA LEU A 229 11.21 24.55 -8.23
C LEU A 229 10.94 24.07 -9.66
N THR A 230 11.43 22.87 -9.98
CA THR A 230 11.11 22.21 -11.25
C THR A 230 9.68 21.68 -11.19
N ARG A 231 8.78 22.25 -12.00
CA ARG A 231 7.38 21.81 -12.07
C ARG A 231 7.28 20.46 -12.78
N THR A 232 6.81 19.46 -12.05
CA THR A 232 6.72 18.07 -12.46
C THR A 232 5.42 17.81 -13.22
N ARG A 233 5.57 17.24 -14.42
CA ARG A 233 4.47 16.66 -15.19
C ARG A 233 4.25 15.22 -14.75
N ILE A 234 3.02 14.89 -14.40
CA ILE A 234 2.60 13.54 -14.05
C ILE A 234 2.15 12.81 -15.31
N GLU A 235 2.72 11.63 -15.57
CA GLU A 235 2.45 10.80 -16.74
C GLU A 235 1.94 9.42 -16.32
N ASP A 236 0.96 8.87 -17.04
CA ASP A 236 0.38 7.56 -16.70
C ASP A 236 1.17 6.41 -17.35
N LEU A 237 1.72 5.51 -16.55
CA LEU A 237 2.49 4.35 -17.06
C LEU A 237 1.64 3.30 -17.79
N LEU A 238 0.36 3.22 -17.43
CA LEU A 238 -0.59 2.24 -17.97
C LEU A 238 -1.62 2.91 -18.89
N ALA A 239 -1.20 3.95 -19.62
CA ALA A 239 -2.08 4.66 -20.54
C ALA A 239 -2.82 3.67 -21.49
N PRO A 240 -4.14 3.82 -21.69
CA PRO A 240 -4.89 2.95 -22.59
C PRO A 240 -4.27 2.96 -24.00
N GLY A 241 -3.80 1.81 -24.46
CA GLY A 241 -3.22 1.64 -25.80
C GLY A 241 -1.69 1.54 -25.88
N ALA A 242 -0.96 1.51 -24.76
CA ALA A 242 0.46 1.12 -24.81
C ALA A 242 0.59 -0.36 -25.23
N PRO A 243 1.39 -0.70 -26.26
CA PRO A 243 1.55 -2.08 -26.67
C PRO A 243 2.16 -2.87 -25.52
N ALA A 244 1.45 -3.90 -25.06
CA ALA A 244 2.05 -4.93 -24.23
C ALA A 244 3.29 -5.43 -24.98
N ALA A 245 4.48 -5.25 -24.38
CA ALA A 245 5.71 -5.79 -24.94
C ALA A 245 5.47 -7.28 -25.24
N ALA A 246 5.54 -7.63 -26.53
CA ALA A 246 5.19 -8.95 -27.00
C ALA A 246 6.02 -10.00 -26.23
N PRO A 247 5.39 -11.03 -25.63
CA PRO A 247 6.15 -12.12 -25.06
C PRO A 247 6.88 -12.82 -26.20
N GLY A 248 8.19 -13.00 -26.03
CA GLY A 248 9.05 -13.72 -26.97
C GLY A 248 8.41 -15.06 -27.37
N SER A 249 8.39 -15.31 -28.67
CA SER A 249 7.87 -16.51 -29.30
C SER A 249 8.42 -17.77 -28.64
N GLY A 250 7.55 -18.59 -28.05
CA GLY A 250 7.94 -19.94 -27.63
C GLY A 250 7.13 -20.57 -26.50
N ARG A 251 5.80 -20.68 -26.61
CA ARG A 251 5.09 -21.76 -25.91
C ARG A 251 3.76 -22.09 -26.59
N LEU A 252 3.64 -23.34 -27.05
CA LEU A 252 2.41 -23.93 -27.56
C LEU A 252 1.28 -23.79 -26.52
N ALA A 253 0.16 -23.22 -26.95
CA ALA A 253 -1.04 -23.06 -26.13
C ALA A 253 -1.71 -24.42 -25.89
N THR A 254 -1.86 -24.81 -24.63
CA THR A 254 -2.71 -25.92 -24.22
C THR A 254 -4.17 -25.46 -24.23
N PRO A 255 -5.09 -26.13 -24.96
CA PRO A 255 -6.49 -25.71 -25.00
C PRO A 255 -7.21 -26.18 -23.72
N GLY A 256 -7.71 -25.24 -22.90
CA GLY A 256 -8.53 -25.59 -21.75
C GLY A 256 -8.67 -24.56 -20.62
N ARG A 257 -8.45 -23.26 -20.85
CA ARG A 257 -8.65 -22.23 -19.81
C ARG A 257 -9.69 -21.19 -20.24
N ALA A 258 -10.66 -20.93 -19.38
CA ALA A 258 -11.79 -20.05 -19.63
C ALA A 258 -11.32 -18.63 -20.03
N ALA A 259 -11.80 -18.15 -21.19
CA ALA A 259 -11.37 -16.91 -21.85
C ALA A 259 -11.59 -15.60 -21.05
N GLY A 260 -12.21 -15.66 -19.87
CA GLY A 260 -12.44 -14.49 -19.00
C GLY A 260 -11.38 -14.27 -17.91
N GLU A 261 -10.53 -15.27 -17.62
CA GLU A 261 -9.60 -15.23 -16.48
C GLU A 261 -8.19 -14.73 -16.88
N ALA A 262 -7.79 -14.96 -18.14
CA ALA A 262 -6.48 -14.54 -18.66
C ALA A 262 -6.31 -13.01 -18.78
N PRO A 263 -7.29 -12.22 -19.27
CA PRO A 263 -7.10 -10.77 -19.44
C PRO A 263 -6.87 -10.03 -18.12
N VAL A 264 -7.54 -10.45 -17.05
CA VAL A 264 -7.42 -9.84 -15.71
C VAL A 264 -6.08 -10.22 -15.06
N ALA A 265 -5.62 -11.45 -15.23
CA ALA A 265 -4.33 -11.88 -14.73
C ALA A 265 -3.17 -11.08 -15.38
N ASP A 266 -3.28 -10.83 -16.70
CA ASP A 266 -2.31 -10.02 -17.43
C ASP A 266 -2.31 -8.56 -16.97
N GLU A 267 -3.49 -7.99 -16.69
CA GLU A 267 -3.65 -6.64 -16.15
C GLU A 267 -3.04 -6.51 -14.75
N VAL A 268 -3.34 -7.43 -13.83
CA VAL A 268 -2.76 -7.47 -12.48
C VAL A 268 -1.23 -7.57 -12.58
N ALA A 269 -0.71 -8.44 -13.45
CA ALA A 269 0.73 -8.58 -13.64
C ALA A 269 1.36 -7.32 -14.23
N ALA A 270 0.69 -6.63 -15.17
CA ALA A 270 1.14 -5.35 -15.71
C ALA A 270 1.16 -4.26 -14.62
N THR A 271 0.12 -4.15 -13.81
CA THR A 271 0.06 -3.21 -12.68
C THR A 271 1.18 -3.47 -11.68
N ARG A 272 1.43 -4.73 -11.30
CA ARG A 272 2.55 -5.07 -10.38
C ARG A 272 3.91 -4.69 -10.97
N ARG A 273 4.14 -4.93 -12.27
CA ARG A 273 5.40 -4.55 -12.94
C ARG A 273 5.58 -3.03 -12.95
N ALA A 274 4.56 -2.29 -13.35
CA ALA A 274 4.59 -0.83 -13.38
C ALA A 274 4.78 -0.23 -11.98
N ALA A 275 4.10 -0.79 -10.97
CA ALA A 275 4.26 -0.39 -9.57
C ALA A 275 5.68 -0.60 -9.06
N ALA A 276 6.26 -1.77 -9.32
CA ALA A 276 7.64 -2.07 -8.94
C ALA A 276 8.65 -1.18 -9.66
N GLU A 277 8.40 -0.82 -10.93
CA GLU A 277 9.23 0.12 -11.69
C GLU A 277 9.16 1.53 -11.12
N ALA A 278 7.95 2.05 -10.87
CA ALA A 278 7.75 3.37 -10.28
C ALA A 278 8.42 3.47 -8.89
N ALA A 279 8.25 2.47 -8.03
CA ALA A 279 8.88 2.43 -6.72
C ALA A 279 10.42 2.39 -6.81
N ARG A 280 10.99 1.60 -7.74
CA ARG A 280 12.45 1.59 -7.97
C ARG A 280 12.96 2.94 -8.48
N ALA A 281 12.23 3.58 -9.40
CA ALA A 281 12.59 4.90 -9.91
C ALA A 281 12.57 5.95 -8.80
N ALA A 282 11.54 5.94 -7.95
CA ALA A 282 11.43 6.81 -6.79
C ALA A 282 12.58 6.58 -5.80
N ARG A 283 12.89 5.32 -5.43
CA ARG A 283 14.05 4.99 -4.57
C ARG A 283 15.36 5.53 -5.13
N ALA A 284 15.60 5.36 -6.43
CA ALA A 284 16.81 5.87 -7.06
C ALA A 284 16.88 7.42 -7.01
N ILE A 285 15.75 8.11 -7.00
CA ILE A 285 15.70 9.57 -6.81
C ILE A 285 15.99 9.94 -5.35
N VAL A 286 15.37 9.25 -4.38
CA VAL A 286 15.63 9.43 -2.94
C VAL A 286 17.11 9.21 -2.62
N GLU A 287 17.71 8.13 -3.11
CA GLU A 287 19.12 7.78 -2.89
C GLU A 287 20.09 8.80 -3.50
N ARG A 288 19.74 9.39 -4.66
CA ARG A 288 20.52 10.48 -5.26
C ARG A 288 20.34 11.81 -4.53
N GLY A 289 19.22 11.99 -3.83
CA GLY A 289 18.79 13.27 -3.27
C GLY A 289 18.45 14.31 -4.33
N GLY A 290 18.32 15.56 -3.90
CA GLY A 290 17.94 16.68 -4.77
C GLY A 290 16.43 16.89 -4.82
N THR A 291 15.88 17.26 -5.98
CA THR A 291 14.45 17.56 -6.13
C THR A 291 13.78 16.66 -7.16
N ALA A 292 12.44 16.65 -7.18
CA ALA A 292 11.65 15.90 -8.15
C ALA A 292 12.02 16.25 -9.61
N PRO A 293 12.14 15.26 -10.52
CA PRO A 293 12.43 15.53 -11.93
C PRO A 293 11.21 16.11 -12.65
N ALA A 294 11.44 16.73 -13.82
CA ALA A 294 10.38 17.38 -14.60
C ALA A 294 9.25 16.44 -15.09
N ARG A 295 9.48 15.13 -15.11
CA ARG A 295 8.49 14.12 -15.47
C ARG A 295 8.54 12.97 -14.47
N LEU A 296 7.38 12.60 -13.96
CA LEU A 296 7.23 11.45 -13.08
C LEU A 296 6.10 10.53 -13.54
N PRO A 297 6.41 9.23 -13.75
CA PRO A 297 5.40 8.25 -14.02
C PRO A 297 4.59 7.91 -12.75
N VAL A 298 3.27 7.81 -12.88
CA VAL A 298 2.36 7.25 -11.88
C VAL A 298 1.60 6.06 -12.45
N VAL A 299 1.21 5.14 -11.57
CA VAL A 299 0.43 3.96 -11.97
C VAL A 299 -1.04 4.23 -11.70
N ARG A 300 -1.80 4.37 -12.79
CA ARG A 300 -3.27 4.35 -12.77
C ARG A 300 -3.73 3.10 -13.50
N PRO A 301 -4.21 2.06 -12.79
CA PRO A 301 -4.59 0.81 -13.45
C PRO A 301 -5.71 1.01 -14.45
N ILE A 302 -5.67 0.17 -15.49
CA ILE A 302 -6.77 0.00 -16.42
C ILE A 302 -7.97 -0.51 -15.61
N GLY A 303 -9.20 -0.15 -15.99
CA GLY A 303 -10.41 -0.65 -15.33
C GLY A 303 -10.80 0.03 -14.00
N VAL A 304 -9.95 0.88 -13.43
CA VAL A 304 -10.36 1.82 -12.37
C VAL A 304 -10.87 3.10 -13.04
N PRO A 305 -12.17 3.43 -12.95
CA PRO A 305 -12.72 4.58 -13.65
C PRO A 305 -12.13 5.88 -13.09
N ALA A 306 -11.78 6.82 -13.98
CA ALA A 306 -11.58 8.21 -13.56
C ALA A 306 -12.88 8.75 -12.97
N ALA A 307 -12.79 9.54 -11.90
CA ALA A 307 -13.99 9.99 -11.20
C ALA A 307 -14.89 10.81 -12.14
N GLY A 308 -16.21 10.65 -11.98
CA GLY A 308 -17.21 11.24 -12.87
C GLY A 308 -17.62 10.39 -14.08
N GLY A 309 -16.90 9.29 -14.38
CA GLY A 309 -17.36 8.29 -15.34
C GLY A 309 -18.46 7.41 -14.76
N LYS A 310 -19.73 7.62 -15.16
CA LYS A 310 -20.78 6.59 -14.94
C LYS A 310 -20.26 5.26 -15.49
N PRO A 311 -20.35 4.14 -14.75
CA PRO A 311 -20.02 2.83 -15.32
C PRO A 311 -20.84 2.62 -16.59
N ALA A 312 -20.20 2.20 -17.67
CA ALA A 312 -20.93 1.82 -18.88
C ALA A 312 -21.96 0.73 -18.50
N PRO A 313 -23.24 0.86 -18.89
CA PRO A 313 -24.22 -0.17 -18.61
C PRO A 313 -23.74 -1.46 -19.26
N ARG A 314 -23.65 -2.52 -18.46
CA ARG A 314 -23.31 -3.87 -18.90
C ARG A 314 -24.28 -4.24 -20.05
N PRO A 315 -23.81 -4.74 -21.21
CA PRO A 315 -24.74 -5.25 -22.21
C PRO A 315 -25.59 -6.32 -21.54
N ALA A 316 -26.91 -6.14 -21.58
CA ALA A 316 -27.85 -7.06 -20.98
C ALA A 316 -27.52 -8.46 -21.49
N ARG A 317 -27.28 -9.41 -20.57
CA ARG A 317 -27.27 -10.82 -20.96
C ARG A 317 -28.63 -11.10 -21.60
N ARG A 318 -28.61 -11.44 -22.88
CA ARG A 318 -29.78 -11.97 -23.58
C ARG A 318 -30.33 -13.10 -22.70
N ALA A 319 -31.58 -12.96 -22.27
CA ALA A 319 -32.26 -14.03 -21.56
C ALA A 319 -32.19 -15.30 -22.41
N PRO A 320 -32.01 -16.49 -21.81
CA PRO A 320 -32.09 -17.73 -22.57
C PRO A 320 -33.47 -17.80 -23.21
N ASP A 321 -33.47 -18.06 -24.52
CA ASP A 321 -34.65 -18.27 -25.35
C ASP A 321 -35.49 -19.36 -24.68
N GLN A 322 -36.62 -18.97 -24.09
CA GLN A 322 -37.56 -19.94 -23.55
C GLN A 322 -38.16 -20.66 -24.75
N GLY A 323 -37.71 -21.90 -24.93
CA GLY A 323 -38.19 -22.80 -25.95
C GLY A 323 -39.71 -22.74 -26.05
N GLN A 324 -40.15 -22.48 -27.27
CA GLN A 324 -41.53 -22.50 -27.71
C GLN A 324 -42.17 -23.84 -27.31
N VAL A 325 -42.96 -23.85 -26.24
CA VAL A 325 -43.81 -24.99 -25.89
C VAL A 325 -44.95 -25.01 -26.88
N ALA A 326 -45.01 -26.05 -27.70
CA ALA A 326 -46.09 -26.30 -28.64
C ALA A 326 -47.44 -26.37 -27.92
N PRO A 327 -48.53 -25.85 -28.50
CA PRO A 327 -49.84 -25.95 -27.88
C PRO A 327 -50.31 -27.40 -27.88
N ALA A 328 -50.80 -27.85 -26.72
CA ALA A 328 -51.51 -29.11 -26.59
C ALA A 328 -52.81 -29.04 -27.39
N ASP A 329 -52.94 -29.97 -28.34
CA ASP A 329 -54.13 -30.16 -29.15
C ASP A 329 -55.30 -30.57 -28.23
N SER A 330 -56.39 -29.82 -28.30
CA SER A 330 -57.62 -30.10 -27.56
C SER A 330 -58.76 -30.10 -28.55
N SER A 331 -59.07 -31.26 -29.12
CA SER A 331 -60.35 -31.56 -29.77
C SER A 331 -60.54 -33.06 -29.99
N ARG A 332 -61.52 -33.59 -29.24
CA ARG A 332 -62.42 -34.74 -29.50
C ARG A 332 -61.86 -36.11 -29.89
#